data_AF-A0A7C5C3W0-F1
#
_entry.id   AF-A0A7C5C3W0-F1
#
_cell.length_a   1.000
_cell.length_b   1.000
_cell.length_c   1.000
_cell.angle_alpha   90.00
_cell.angle_beta   90.00
_cell.angle_gamma   90.00
#
_symmetry.space_group_name_H-M   'P 1'
#
loop_
_entity.id
_entity.type
_entity.pdbx_description
1 polymer ?
#
loop_
_entity_poly.entity_id
_entity_poly.type
_entity_poly.pdbx_seq_one_letter_code
_entity_poly.pdbx_strand_id
1 'polypeptide(L)'
;IQAPIVEGEYEIITVMDFENPKLGKKEIRLITVVDPEGYVFTQLPEGKLRIAGAIVYLYWLNLETKQYELWPAKEYQQENPQITDDTGRYSFLVPPGTYYLRVEHPNYPVYQSETFVVKEGSGIHMNIELKTKFWWLKIIDWKTIVMIIFGILLLYNFYRDIIREKTLRNFKNL
;
A
#
# COMPACT_ATOMS: atom_id res chain seq x y z
N ILE A 1 31.29 -4.60 -1.95
CA ILE A 1 30.86 -3.20 -1.80
C ILE A 1 29.34 -3.24 -1.80
N GLN A 2 28.68 -2.82 -0.72
CA GLN A 2 27.22 -2.72 -0.70
C GLN A 2 26.84 -1.36 -1.29
N ALA A 3 25.86 -1.34 -2.18
CA ALA A 3 25.36 -0.10 -2.75
C ALA A 3 24.62 0.71 -1.67
N PRO A 4 24.67 2.05 -1.72
CA PRO A 4 23.82 2.89 -0.89
C PRO A 4 22.34 2.61 -1.20
N ILE A 5 21.51 2.60 -0.15
CA ILE A 5 20.05 2.35 -0.17
C ILE A 5 19.23 3.64 -0.07
N VAL A 6 19.91 4.78 0.01
CA VAL A 6 19.27 6.10 0.13
C VAL A 6 19.02 6.61 -1.30
N GLU A 7 17.89 7.28 -1.52
CA GLU A 7 17.57 7.87 -2.83
C GLU A 7 18.57 8.98 -3.16
N GLY A 8 19.08 8.97 -4.39
CA GLY A 8 20.01 9.99 -4.85
C GLY A 8 20.98 9.50 -5.90
N GLU A 9 21.77 10.45 -6.38
CA GLU A 9 22.90 10.19 -7.26
C GLU A 9 24.16 9.99 -6.42
N TYR A 10 24.82 8.85 -6.61
CA TYR A 10 26.07 8.55 -5.94
C TYR A 10 27.20 8.47 -6.95
N GLU A 11 28.28 9.19 -6.67
CA GLU A 11 29.53 9.02 -7.37
C GLU A 11 30.35 7.92 -6.68
N ILE A 12 30.52 6.79 -7.35
CA ILE A 12 31.42 5.72 -6.94
C ILE A 12 32.78 6.01 -7.57
N ILE A 13 33.76 6.35 -6.73
CA ILE A 13 35.15 6.57 -7.13
C ILE A 13 35.94 5.30 -6.85
N THR A 14 36.36 4.60 -7.90
CA THR A 14 37.27 3.46 -7.79
C THR A 14 38.69 3.92 -8.07
N VAL A 15 39.54 3.90 -7.05
CA VAL A 15 40.97 4.22 -7.17
C VAL A 15 41.77 2.92 -7.30
N MET A 16 42.44 2.74 -8.42
CA MET A 16 43.38 1.64 -8.65
C MET A 16 44.80 2.16 -8.45
N ASP A 17 45.47 1.64 -7.43
CA ASP A 17 46.90 1.87 -7.19
C ASP A 17 47.69 0.66 -7.70
N PHE A 18 48.48 0.85 -8.76
CA PHE A 18 49.23 -0.22 -9.40
C PHE A 18 50.63 -0.30 -8.78
N GLU A 19 51.08 -1.50 -8.40
CA GLU A 19 52.43 -1.72 -7.84
C GLU A 19 53.57 -1.25 -8.77
N ASN A 20 53.34 -1.25 -10.08
CA ASN A 20 54.29 -0.72 -11.03
C ASN A 20 54.21 0.82 -11.08
N PRO A 21 55.24 1.55 -10.64
CA PRO A 21 55.23 3.00 -10.56
C PRO A 21 55.08 3.70 -11.93
N LYS A 22 55.32 2.98 -13.04
CA LYS A 22 55.10 3.51 -14.40
C LYS A 22 53.63 3.57 -14.82
N LEU A 23 52.74 2.83 -14.15
CA LEU A 23 51.32 2.77 -14.48
C LEU A 23 50.50 3.87 -13.79
N GLY A 24 51.04 4.47 -12.72
CA GLY A 24 50.40 5.56 -11.95
C GLY A 24 49.09 5.13 -11.27
N LYS A 25 48.39 6.09 -10.67
CA LYS A 25 47.04 5.88 -10.14
C LYS A 25 46.01 6.06 -11.25
N LYS A 26 44.99 5.19 -11.29
CA LYS A 26 43.83 5.37 -12.16
C LYS A 26 42.57 5.50 -11.33
N GLU A 27 41.76 6.51 -11.65
CA GLU A 27 40.44 6.71 -11.06
C GLU A 27 39.36 6.40 -12.09
N ILE A 28 38.38 5.58 -11.70
CA ILE A 28 37.16 5.37 -12.46
C ILE A 28 36.01 5.99 -11.65
N ARG A 29 35.24 6.85 -12.29
CA ARG A 29 34.05 7.48 -11.74
C ARG A 29 32.81 6.84 -12.36
N LEU A 30 31.93 6.30 -11.53
CA LEU A 30 30.64 5.77 -11.94
C LEU A 30 29.54 6.53 -11.20
N ILE A 31 28.55 7.05 -11.93
CA ILE A 31 27.36 7.64 -11.33
C ILE A 31 26.30 6.54 -11.26
N THR A 32 25.80 6.26 -10.05
CA THR A 32 24.66 5.36 -9.84
C THR A 32 23.47 6.14 -9.30
N VAL A 33 22.28 5.83 -9.80
CA VAL A 33 21.02 6.45 -9.36
C VAL A 33 20.24 5.40 -8.58
N VAL A 34 19.85 5.73 -7.35
CA VAL A 34 18.96 4.91 -6.53
C VAL A 34 17.57 5.55 -6.57
N ASP A 35 16.58 4.86 -7.16
CA ASP A 35 15.21 5.34 -7.41
C ASP A 35 14.35 5.23 -6.12
N PRO A 36 13.23 5.97 -5.98
CA PRO A 36 12.44 5.98 -4.76
C PRO A 36 11.72 4.66 -4.51
N GLU A 37 11.51 4.43 -3.24
CA GLU A 37 11.11 3.17 -2.63
C GLU A 37 9.62 2.81 -2.92
N GLY A 38 8.73 3.76 -3.24
CA GLY A 38 7.33 3.44 -3.58
C GLY A 38 6.58 4.52 -4.35
N TYR A 39 5.44 4.14 -4.94
CA TYR A 39 4.49 5.09 -5.53
C TYR A 39 3.03 4.75 -5.23
N VAL A 40 2.19 5.78 -5.21
CA VAL A 40 0.73 5.69 -5.10
C VAL A 40 0.11 5.79 -6.49
N PHE A 41 -0.80 4.88 -6.81
CA PHE A 41 -1.45 4.81 -8.12
C PHE A 41 -2.89 4.31 -8.03
N THR A 42 -3.64 4.45 -9.11
CA THR A 42 -4.90 3.71 -9.32
C THR A 42 -4.81 2.89 -10.60
N GLN A 43 -5.48 1.74 -10.62
CA GLN A 43 -5.54 0.87 -11.79
C GLN A 43 -6.72 1.26 -12.69
N LEU A 44 -6.40 1.71 -13.90
CA LEU A 44 -7.36 1.99 -14.98
C LEU A 44 -7.28 0.89 -16.06
N PRO A 45 -8.28 0.77 -16.95
CA PRO A 45 -8.23 -0.14 -18.10
C PRO A 45 -7.00 0.08 -19.00
N GLU A 46 -6.62 1.34 -19.20
CA GLU A 46 -5.50 1.79 -20.03
C GLU A 46 -4.13 1.65 -19.35
N GLY A 47 -4.09 1.38 -18.04
CA GLY A 47 -2.84 1.23 -17.28
C GLY A 47 -2.90 1.78 -15.86
N LYS A 48 -1.71 2.03 -15.28
CA LYS A 48 -1.57 2.61 -13.94
C LYS A 48 -1.48 4.12 -14.04
N LEU A 49 -2.37 4.83 -13.35
CA LEU A 49 -2.31 6.29 -13.23
C LEU A 49 -1.69 6.66 -11.88
N ARG A 50 -0.64 7.49 -11.89
CA ARG A 50 -0.03 8.05 -10.67
C ARG A 50 -1.00 8.99 -9.98
N ILE A 51 -1.01 8.97 -8.66
CA ILE A 51 -1.86 9.85 -7.85
C ILE A 51 -0.97 10.88 -7.18
N ALA A 52 -1.13 12.14 -7.58
CA ALA A 52 -0.56 13.29 -6.89
C ALA A 52 -1.43 13.70 -5.71
N GLY A 53 -0.84 14.33 -4.71
CA GLY A 53 -1.54 14.85 -3.53
C GLY A 53 -2.04 13.78 -2.56
N ALA A 54 -1.69 12.50 -2.75
CA ALA A 54 -1.93 11.48 -1.76
C ALA A 54 -1.00 11.69 -0.57
N ILE A 55 -1.57 11.64 0.64
CA ILE A 55 -0.88 11.84 1.90
C ILE A 55 -0.52 10.46 2.46
N VAL A 56 0.77 10.16 2.51
CA VAL A 56 1.31 8.87 2.95
C VAL A 56 1.86 9.01 4.36
N TYR A 57 1.27 8.26 5.28
CA TYR A 57 1.67 8.16 6.67
C TYR A 57 2.41 6.84 6.91
N LEU A 58 3.52 6.91 7.62
CA LEU A 58 4.19 5.73 8.14
C LEU A 58 3.97 5.60 9.64
N TYR A 59 3.51 4.43 10.06
CA TYR A 59 3.37 4.08 11.47
C TYR A 59 4.37 3.01 11.85
N TRP A 60 4.90 3.09 13.06
CA TRP A 60 5.83 2.12 13.62
C TRP A 60 5.26 1.52 14.91
N LEU A 61 5.60 0.26 15.16
CA LEU A 61 5.29 -0.39 16.44
C LEU A 61 6.26 0.10 17.50
N ASN A 62 5.79 0.96 18.41
CA ASN A 62 6.56 1.37 19.56
C ASN A 62 6.66 0.19 20.55
N LEU A 63 7.89 -0.28 20.80
CA LEU A 63 8.13 -1.45 21.65
C LEU A 63 7.92 -1.19 23.14
N GLU A 64 7.92 0.08 23.56
CA GLU A 64 7.68 0.48 24.95
C GLU A 64 6.18 0.52 25.24
N THR A 65 5.41 1.20 24.38
CA THR A 65 3.96 1.35 24.55
C THR A 65 3.16 0.17 24.01
N LYS A 66 3.78 -0.67 23.17
CA LYS A 66 3.13 -1.79 22.43
C LYS A 66 1.99 -1.31 21.51
N GLN A 67 2.03 -0.06 21.08
CA GLN A 67 1.04 0.54 20.18
C GLN A 67 1.71 1.00 18.89
N TYR A 68 0.90 1.14 17.84
CA TYR A 68 1.35 1.79 16.61
C TYR A 68 1.23 3.30 16.75
N GLU A 69 2.33 3.99 16.50
CA GLU A 69 2.44 5.44 16.59
C GLU A 69 2.95 6.00 15.27
N LEU A 70 2.75 7.30 15.02
CA LEU A 70 3.31 7.94 13.84
C LEU A 70 4.84 7.88 13.94
N TRP A 71 5.51 7.36 12.90
CA TRP A 71 6.96 7.21 12.93
C TRP A 71 7.65 8.58 13.04
N PRO A 72 8.57 8.80 14.01
CA PRO A 72 9.17 10.11 14.31
C PRO A 72 10.23 10.53 13.28
N ALA A 73 9.81 10.73 12.03
CA ALA A 73 10.68 11.01 10.90
C ALA A 73 11.61 12.22 11.08
N LYS A 74 11.21 13.21 11.89
CA LYS A 74 12.03 14.40 12.17
C LYS A 74 13.35 14.08 12.87
N GLU A 75 13.42 13.01 13.66
CA GLU A 75 14.67 12.52 14.27
C GLU A 75 15.65 12.00 13.22
N TYR A 76 15.14 11.62 12.04
CA TYR A 76 15.89 11.10 10.90
C TYR A 76 15.98 12.09 9.75
N GLN A 77 15.75 13.39 10.01
CA GLN A 77 15.77 14.46 9.01
C GLN A 77 14.81 14.23 7.82
N GLN A 78 13.71 13.53 8.08
CA GLN A 78 12.66 13.22 7.12
C GLN A 78 11.32 13.84 7.55
N GLU A 79 10.32 13.73 6.68
CA GLU A 79 8.96 14.16 6.94
C GLU A 79 8.00 12.99 7.01
N ASN A 80 7.02 13.08 7.90
CA ASN A 80 5.91 12.15 8.01
C ASN A 80 4.69 12.94 8.55
N PRO A 81 3.59 13.01 7.78
CA PRO A 81 3.35 12.37 6.49
C PRO A 81 4.17 12.98 5.33
N GLN A 82 4.24 12.24 4.22
CA GLN A 82 4.73 12.73 2.93
C GLN A 82 3.57 12.94 1.96
N ILE A 83 3.66 13.97 1.13
CA ILE A 83 2.66 14.26 0.09
C ILE A 83 3.29 13.91 -1.26
N THR A 84 2.63 13.03 -1.99
CA THR A 84 3.05 12.62 -3.33
C THR A 84 2.91 13.76 -4.34
N ASP A 85 3.87 13.87 -5.25
CA ASP A 85 3.85 14.81 -6.38
C ASP A 85 3.21 14.16 -7.64
N ASP A 86 3.37 14.79 -8.80
CA ASP A 86 2.85 14.30 -10.09
C ASP A 86 3.37 12.91 -10.48
N THR A 87 4.49 12.48 -9.90
CA THR A 87 5.04 11.14 -10.12
C THR A 87 4.42 10.08 -9.21
N GLY A 88 3.66 10.50 -8.20
CA GLY A 88 3.04 9.65 -7.18
C GLY A 88 4.02 9.04 -6.18
N ARG A 89 5.29 9.48 -6.17
CA ARG A 89 6.39 8.84 -5.42
C ARG A 89 6.39 9.24 -3.94
N TYR A 90 6.87 8.32 -3.09
CA TYR A 90 7.18 8.56 -1.68
C TYR A 90 8.38 7.69 -1.27
N SER A 91 9.07 8.06 -0.18
CA SER A 91 10.25 7.32 0.28
C SER A 91 10.46 7.49 1.78
N PHE A 92 10.58 6.38 2.52
CA PHE A 92 10.90 6.40 3.95
C PHE A 92 12.14 5.55 4.22
N LEU A 93 13.13 6.15 4.88
CA LEU A 93 14.32 5.47 5.35
C LEU A 93 14.20 5.27 6.85
N VAL A 94 13.91 4.02 7.23
CA VAL A 94 13.59 3.68 8.62
C VAL A 94 14.56 2.66 9.19
N PRO A 95 14.80 2.68 10.52
CA PRO A 95 15.54 1.62 11.18
C PRO A 95 14.77 0.29 11.14
N PRO A 96 15.42 -0.84 11.46
CA PRO A 96 14.74 -2.12 11.59
C PRO A 96 13.57 -2.06 12.57
N GLY A 97 12.44 -2.65 12.21
CA GLY A 97 11.23 -2.59 13.02
C GLY A 97 9.99 -3.09 12.29
N THR A 98 8.83 -2.97 12.94
CA THR A 98 7.54 -3.34 12.38
C THR A 98 6.74 -2.08 12.07
N TYR A 99 6.23 -1.99 10.84
CA TYR A 99 5.58 -0.80 10.32
C TYR A 99 4.29 -1.14 9.58
N TYR A 100 3.45 -0.13 9.37
CA TYR A 100 2.42 -0.15 8.33
C TYR A 100 2.29 1.24 7.69
N LEU A 101 1.77 1.27 6.47
CA LEU A 101 1.49 2.49 5.73
C LEU A 101 -0.01 2.77 5.73
N ARG A 102 -0.36 4.05 5.86
CA ARG A 102 -1.71 4.55 5.68
C ARG A 102 -1.69 5.65 4.64
N VAL A 103 -2.62 5.61 3.69
CA VAL A 103 -2.71 6.61 2.62
C VAL A 103 -4.09 7.23 2.61
N GLU A 104 -4.11 8.55 2.56
CA GLU A 104 -5.32 9.35 2.47
C GLU A 104 -5.30 10.22 1.22
N HIS A 105 -6.45 10.31 0.54
CA HIS A 105 -6.64 11.22 -0.58
C HIS A 105 -8.15 11.54 -0.69
N PRO A 106 -8.55 12.81 -0.95
CA PRO A 106 -9.97 13.20 -0.94
C PRO A 106 -10.89 12.36 -1.85
N ASN A 107 -10.37 11.93 -3.00
CA ASN A 107 -11.13 11.18 -4.01
C ASN A 107 -11.09 9.65 -3.84
N TYR A 108 -10.37 9.12 -2.86
CA TYR A 108 -10.22 7.68 -2.66
C TYR A 108 -10.58 7.28 -1.22
N PRO A 109 -11.07 6.06 -0.98
CA PRO A 109 -11.12 5.49 0.35
C PRO A 109 -9.73 5.45 0.98
N VAL A 110 -9.67 5.59 2.31
CA VAL A 110 -8.43 5.42 3.08
C VAL A 110 -7.88 4.02 2.83
N TYR A 111 -6.60 3.95 2.48
CA TYR A 111 -5.87 2.70 2.36
C TYR A 111 -5.03 2.48 3.62
N GLN A 112 -4.98 1.25 4.09
CA GLN A 112 -4.05 0.81 5.12
C GLN A 112 -3.41 -0.50 4.68
N SER A 113 -2.08 -0.58 4.74
CA SER A 113 -1.35 -1.80 4.42
C SER A 113 -1.48 -2.83 5.54
N GLU A 114 -1.16 -4.07 5.22
CA GLU A 114 -0.76 -5.04 6.26
C GLU A 114 0.53 -4.56 6.94
N THR A 115 0.76 -5.06 8.14
CA THR A 115 1.99 -4.76 8.89
C THR A 115 3.14 -5.56 8.31
N PHE A 116 4.30 -4.92 8.13
CA PHE A 116 5.49 -5.53 7.56
C PHE A 116 6.72 -5.25 8.42
N VAL A 117 7.72 -6.12 8.30
CA VAL A 117 8.98 -6.02 9.05
C VAL A 117 10.07 -5.49 8.13
N VAL A 118 10.71 -4.40 8.53
CA VAL A 118 11.89 -3.83 7.89
C VAL A 118 13.14 -4.37 8.59
N LYS A 119 14.08 -4.89 7.80
CA LYS A 119 15.38 -5.39 8.28
C LYS A 119 16.48 -4.37 7.99
N GLU A 120 17.62 -4.51 8.66
CA GLU A 120 18.78 -3.66 8.45
C GLU A 120 19.21 -3.68 6.98
N GLY A 121 19.47 -2.50 6.41
CA GLY A 121 19.85 -2.35 5.01
C GLY A 121 18.71 -2.58 4.00
N SER A 122 17.46 -2.71 4.45
CA SER A 122 16.28 -2.83 3.56
C SER A 122 15.41 -1.59 3.67
N GLY A 123 15.09 -0.93 2.56
CA GLY A 123 14.11 0.16 2.55
C GLY A 123 12.66 -0.31 2.37
N ILE A 124 11.70 0.60 2.46
CA ILE A 124 10.26 0.33 2.25
C ILE A 124 9.87 0.30 0.77
N HIS A 125 10.04 -0.85 0.12
CA HIS A 125 9.69 -1.02 -1.28
C HIS A 125 8.21 -1.40 -1.49
N MET A 126 7.27 -0.43 -1.45
CA MET A 126 5.84 -0.72 -1.57
C MET A 126 5.13 0.19 -2.57
N ASN A 127 4.40 -0.41 -3.51
CA ASN A 127 3.52 0.33 -4.44
C ASN A 127 2.08 0.21 -3.96
N ILE A 128 1.40 1.34 -3.81
CA ILE A 128 0.08 1.43 -3.18
C ILE A 128 -0.98 1.71 -4.23
N GLU A 129 -1.88 0.74 -4.44
CA GLU A 129 -3.05 0.92 -5.30
C GLU A 129 -4.23 1.47 -4.49
N LEU A 130 -4.67 2.69 -4.81
CA LEU A 130 -5.93 3.24 -4.30
C LEU A 130 -7.10 2.79 -5.19
N LYS A 131 -8.01 2.03 -4.59
CA LYS A 131 -9.23 1.56 -5.25
C LYS A 131 -10.32 2.61 -5.17
N THR A 132 -10.99 2.90 -6.28
CA THR A 132 -12.10 3.86 -6.29
C THR A 132 -13.24 3.43 -5.36
N LYS A 133 -14.01 4.41 -4.85
CA LYS A 133 -15.12 4.20 -3.90
C LYS A 133 -16.18 3.20 -4.36
N PHE A 134 -16.40 3.07 -5.67
CA PHE A 134 -17.37 2.16 -6.27
C PHE A 134 -16.76 0.84 -6.78
N TRP A 135 -15.51 0.54 -6.40
CA TRP A 135 -14.84 -0.69 -6.84
C TRP A 135 -15.60 -1.97 -6.46
N TRP A 136 -16.30 -1.98 -5.33
CA TRP A 136 -17.13 -3.11 -4.89
C TRP A 136 -18.25 -3.47 -5.89
N LEU A 137 -18.77 -2.49 -6.65
CA LEU A 137 -19.75 -2.75 -7.70
C LEU A 137 -19.15 -3.59 -8.85
N LYS A 138 -17.84 -3.52 -9.08
CA LYS A 138 -17.16 -4.35 -10.09
C LYS A 138 -16.96 -5.81 -9.65
N ILE A 139 -17.09 -6.11 -8.36
CA ILE A 139 -16.93 -7.47 -7.81
C ILE A 139 -18.25 -8.26 -7.92
N ILE A 140 -19.37 -7.59 -8.20
CA ILE A 140 -20.67 -8.24 -8.36
C ILE A 140 -20.71 -8.93 -9.73
N ASP A 141 -20.22 -10.16 -9.78
CA ASP A 141 -20.38 -11.06 -10.92
C ASP A 141 -21.85 -11.53 -11.05
N TRP A 142 -22.25 -11.92 -12.25
CA TRP A 142 -23.55 -12.52 -12.57
C TRP A 142 -23.91 -13.65 -11.59
N LYS A 143 -22.93 -14.47 -11.17
CA LYS A 143 -23.12 -15.54 -10.18
C LYS A 143 -23.58 -15.01 -8.83
N THR A 144 -23.02 -13.89 -8.38
CA THR A 144 -23.39 -13.22 -7.12
C THR A 144 -24.82 -12.68 -7.19
N ILE A 145 -25.21 -12.13 -8.36
CA ILE A 145 -26.59 -11.67 -8.60
C ILE A 145 -27.56 -12.84 -8.52
N VAL A 146 -27.23 -13.98 -9.16
CA VAL A 146 -28.05 -15.20 -9.10
C VAL A 146 -28.19 -15.71 -7.66
N MET A 147 -27.12 -15.70 -6.86
CA MET A 147 -27.19 -16.10 -5.45
C MET A 147 -28.10 -15.17 -4.63
N ILE A 148 -28.04 -13.86 -4.84
CA ILE A 148 -28.92 -12.89 -4.17
C ILE A 148 -30.37 -13.13 -4.56
N ILE A 149 -30.67 -13.31 -5.86
CA ILE A 149 -32.02 -13.60 -6.34
C ILE A 149 -32.55 -14.91 -5.74
N PHE A 150 -31.72 -15.95 -5.70
CA PHE A 150 -32.09 -17.23 -5.11
C PHE A 150 -32.39 -17.10 -3.60
N GLY A 151 -31.57 -16.36 -2.86
CA GLY A 151 -31.82 -16.05 -1.44
C GLY A 151 -33.13 -15.29 -1.22
N ILE A 152 -33.44 -14.29 -2.06
CA ILE A 152 -34.70 -13.56 -2.03
C ILE A 152 -35.89 -14.48 -2.33
N LEU A 153 -35.77 -15.37 -3.31
CA LEU A 153 -36.81 -16.36 -3.63
C LEU A 153 -37.08 -17.32 -2.48
N LEU A 154 -36.03 -17.78 -1.78
CA LEU A 154 -36.17 -18.60 -0.58
C LEU A 154 -36.87 -17.85 0.54
N LEU A 155 -36.47 -16.60 0.82
CA LEU A 155 -37.13 -15.75 1.80
C LEU A 155 -38.60 -15.48 1.46
N TYR A 156 -38.90 -15.23 0.19
CA TYR A 156 -40.26 -15.07 -0.30
C TYR A 156 -41.09 -16.34 -0.11
N ASN A 157 -40.52 -17.50 -0.46
CA ASN A 157 -41.19 -18.79 -0.29
C ASN A 157 -41.44 -19.08 1.19
N PHE A 158 -40.46 -18.85 2.04
CA PHE A 158 -40.58 -19.01 3.50
C PHE A 158 -41.64 -18.07 4.09
N TYR A 159 -41.66 -16.81 3.69
CA TYR A 159 -42.67 -15.85 4.11
C TYR A 159 -44.08 -16.26 3.67
N ARG A 160 -44.22 -16.73 2.43
CA ARG A 160 -45.48 -17.25 1.89
C ARG A 160 -45.98 -18.47 2.66
N ASP A 161 -45.08 -19.37 3.04
CA ASP A 161 -45.39 -20.59 3.78
C ASP A 161 -45.93 -20.25 5.19
N ILE A 162 -45.25 -19.34 5.90
CA ILE A 162 -45.72 -18.84 7.20
C ILE A 162 -47.13 -18.23 7.12
N ILE A 163 -47.42 -17.46 6.06
CA ILE A 163 -48.76 -16.89 5.87
C ILE A 163 -49.79 -18.00 5.64
N ARG A 164 -49.49 -18.99 4.78
CA ARG A 164 -50.39 -20.13 4.52
C ARG A 164 -50.74 -20.89 5.80
N GLU A 165 -49.75 -21.18 6.65
CA GLU A 165 -50.00 -21.87 7.91
C GLU A 165 -50.92 -21.09 8.85
N LYS A 166 -50.75 -19.76 8.95
CA LYS A 166 -51.63 -18.90 9.75
C LYS A 166 -53.06 -18.89 9.22
N THR A 167 -53.24 -18.79 7.90
CA THR A 167 -54.58 -18.81 7.27
C THR A 167 -55.27 -20.16 7.49
N LEU A 168 -54.57 -21.28 7.36
CA LEU A 168 -55.12 -22.63 7.56
C LEU A 168 -55.50 -22.91 9.03
N ARG A 169 -54.73 -22.43 10.01
CA ARG A 169 -55.10 -22.54 11.43
C ARG A 169 -56.36 -21.75 11.76
N ASN A 170 -56.51 -20.54 11.21
CA ASN A 170 -57.70 -19.72 11.44
C ASN A 170 -58.96 -20.35 10.84
N PHE A 171 -58.85 -20.99 9.67
CA PHE A 171 -59.97 -21.72 9.05
C PHE A 171 -60.37 -23.00 9.78
N LYS A 172 -59.45 -23.68 10.47
CA LYS A 172 -59.75 -24.89 11.26
C LYS A 172 -60.36 -24.61 12.64
N ASN A 173 -60.23 -23.37 13.12
CA ASN A 173 -60.75 -22.93 14.42
C ASN A 173 -62.11 -22.20 14.31
N LEU A 174 -62.70 -22.16 13.12
CA LEU A 174 -64.06 -21.71 12.79
C LEU A 174 -64.95 -22.94 12.55
#